data_AF-A0A7V8NTQ0-F1
#
_entry.id   AF-A0A7V8NTQ0-F1
#
_cell.length_a   1.000
_cell.length_b   1.000
_cell.length_c   1.000
_cell.angle_alpha   90.00
_cell.angle_beta   90.00
_cell.angle_gamma   90.00
#
_symmetry.space_group_name_H-M   'P 1'
#
loop_
_entity.id
_entity.type
_entity.pdbx_description
1 polymer ?
#
loop_
_entity_poly.entity_id
_entity_poly.type
_entity_poly.pdbx_seq_one_letter_code
_entity_poly.pdbx_strand_id
1 'polypeptide(L)'
;IQAGQGKLADAEKTLREVAEKGNEQYASLAKLSLAEVYFAQGKVDQGRKIFEDLIAHPTLFVSKDQAQIGLARALLPVRPEEARKILEPLKNTSGATAQIALQLYSDLPPQ
;
A
#
# COMPACT_ATOMS: atom_id res chain seq x y z
N ILE A 1 0.84 -20.51 15.27
CA ILE A 1 0.18 -19.95 14.07
C ILE A 1 1.19 -20.03 12.91
N GLN A 2 1.20 -21.13 12.14
CA GLN A 2 2.23 -21.39 11.11
C GLN A 2 1.64 -21.44 9.69
N ALA A 3 0.36 -21.80 9.57
CA ALA A 3 -0.36 -21.89 8.29
C ALA A 3 -0.56 -20.53 7.58
N GLY A 4 -0.57 -19.41 8.32
CA GLY A 4 -0.65 -18.07 7.73
C GLY A 4 0.64 -17.64 7.04
N GLN A 5 1.79 -17.89 7.69
CA GLN A 5 3.09 -17.48 7.16
C GLN A 5 3.50 -18.27 5.90
N GLY A 6 3.19 -19.58 5.86
CA GLY A 6 3.43 -20.38 4.64
C GLY A 6 2.66 -19.84 3.43
N LYS A 7 1.39 -19.48 3.62
CA LYS A 7 0.57 -18.87 2.55
C LYS A 7 1.08 -17.49 2.11
N LEU A 8 1.61 -16.69 3.03
CA LEU A 8 2.20 -15.39 2.71
C LEU A 8 3.50 -15.53 1.91
N ALA A 9 4.31 -16.55 2.17
CA ALA A 9 5.53 -16.82 1.41
C ALA A 9 5.22 -17.28 -0.02
N ASP A 10 4.22 -18.15 -0.20
CA ASP A 10 3.77 -18.58 -1.53
C ASP A 10 3.14 -17.42 -2.32
N ALA A 11 2.36 -16.57 -1.63
CA ALA A 11 1.80 -15.35 -2.22
C ALA A 11 2.91 -14.37 -2.64
N GLU A 12 3.91 -14.14 -1.78
CA GLU A 12 5.07 -13.29 -2.10
C GLU A 12 5.75 -13.76 -3.38
N LYS A 13 6.05 -15.06 -3.50
CA LYS A 13 6.70 -15.61 -4.69
C LYS A 13 5.86 -15.40 -5.95
N THR A 14 4.58 -15.75 -5.90
CA THR A 14 3.68 -15.64 -7.05
C THR A 14 3.52 -14.17 -7.48
N LEU A 15 3.35 -13.26 -6.51
CA LEU A 15 3.19 -11.83 -6.79
C LEU A 15 4.47 -11.20 -7.34
N ARG A 16 5.65 -11.61 -6.86
CA ARG A 16 6.93 -11.18 -7.44
C ARG A 16 7.05 -11.57 -8.90
N GLU A 17 6.72 -12.82 -9.25
CA GLU A 17 6.79 -13.28 -10.64
C GLU A 17 5.90 -12.44 -11.56
N VAL A 18 4.69 -12.09 -11.14
CA VAL A 18 3.78 -11.23 -11.92
C VAL A 18 4.25 -9.78 -11.94
N ALA A 19 4.79 -9.26 -10.84
CA ALA A 19 5.35 -7.91 -10.77
C ALA A 19 6.56 -7.71 -11.69
N GLU A 20 7.33 -8.77 -11.96
CA GLU A 20 8.52 -8.74 -12.80
C GLU A 20 8.23 -9.07 -14.27
N LYS A 21 7.29 -9.99 -14.55
CA LYS A 21 7.03 -10.52 -15.91
C LYS A 21 5.73 -10.04 -16.53
N GLY A 22 4.82 -9.50 -15.73
CA GLY A 22 3.55 -8.96 -16.20
C GLY A 22 3.75 -7.66 -16.99
N ASN A 23 2.75 -7.30 -17.80
CA ASN A 23 2.70 -5.94 -18.33
C ASN A 23 2.50 -4.93 -17.19
N GLU A 24 2.81 -3.65 -17.43
CA GLU A 24 2.83 -2.62 -16.38
C GLU A 24 1.53 -2.53 -15.56
N GLN A 25 0.37 -2.79 -16.20
CA GLN A 25 -0.93 -2.74 -15.52
C GLN A 25 -1.15 -3.90 -14.56
N TYR A 26 -0.85 -5.13 -14.96
CA TYR A 26 -0.97 -6.29 -14.05
C TYR A 26 0.19 -6.34 -13.06
N ALA A 27 1.37 -5.87 -13.46
CA ALA A 27 2.51 -5.72 -12.59
C ALA A 27 2.23 -4.73 -11.46
N SER A 28 1.52 -3.62 -11.72
CA SER A 28 1.14 -2.66 -10.68
C SER A 28 0.16 -3.26 -9.66
N LEU A 29 -0.82 -4.05 -10.11
CA LEU A 29 -1.71 -4.80 -9.22
C LEU A 29 -0.94 -5.82 -8.38
N ALA A 30 -0.01 -6.58 -8.99
CA ALA A 30 0.80 -7.55 -8.27
C ALA A 30 1.71 -6.87 -7.24
N LYS A 31 2.32 -5.74 -7.59
CA LYS A 31 3.10 -4.88 -6.68
C LYS A 31 2.24 -4.39 -5.52
N LEU A 32 1.01 -3.93 -5.77
CA LEU A 32 0.10 -3.48 -4.72
C LEU A 32 -0.13 -4.58 -3.67
N SER A 33 -0.52 -5.78 -4.12
CA SER A 33 -0.71 -6.92 -3.21
C SER A 33 0.59 -7.39 -2.56
N LEU A 34 1.73 -7.33 -3.27
CA LEU A 34 3.03 -7.70 -2.72
C LEU A 34 3.44 -6.77 -1.57
N ALA A 35 3.13 -5.47 -1.70
CA ALA A 35 3.37 -4.51 -0.64
C ALA A 35 2.56 -4.86 0.62
N GLU A 36 1.26 -5.14 0.47
CA GLU A 36 0.39 -5.57 1.58
C GLU A 36 0.91 -6.84 2.27
N VAL A 37 1.36 -7.82 1.48
CA VAL A 37 2.00 -9.05 2.00
C VAL A 37 3.26 -8.70 2.80
N TYR A 38 4.07 -7.75 2.35
CA TYR A 38 5.23 -7.30 3.11
C TYR A 38 4.89 -6.65 4.44
N PHE A 39 3.86 -5.80 4.49
CA PHE A 39 3.38 -5.27 5.76
C PHE A 39 2.87 -6.39 6.69
N ALA A 40 2.12 -7.37 6.16
CA ALA A 40 1.63 -8.50 6.94
C ALA A 40 2.75 -9.39 7.49
N GLN A 41 3.89 -9.46 6.80
CA GLN A 41 5.10 -10.16 7.25
C GLN A 41 6.00 -9.32 8.18
N GLY A 42 5.63 -8.06 8.48
CA GLY A 42 6.46 -7.14 9.26
C GLY A 42 7.64 -6.53 8.46
N LYS A 43 7.72 -6.79 7.15
CA LYS A 43 8.72 -6.25 6.22
C LYS A 43 8.34 -4.83 5.76
N VAL A 44 8.15 -3.93 6.72
CA VAL A 44 7.58 -2.58 6.52
C VAL A 44 8.33 -1.78 5.45
N ASP A 45 9.66 -1.73 5.50
CA ASP A 45 10.44 -0.93 4.55
C ASP A 45 10.38 -1.48 3.11
N GLN A 46 10.26 -2.80 2.95
CA GLN A 46 10.10 -3.43 1.63
C GLN A 46 8.73 -3.12 1.03
N GLY A 47 7.66 -3.23 1.83
CA GLY A 47 6.32 -2.86 1.41
C GLY A 47 6.22 -1.37 1.05
N ARG A 48 6.81 -0.50 1.88
CA ARG A 48 6.85 0.94 1.64
C ARG A 48 7.51 1.30 0.31
N LYS A 49 8.67 0.70 -0.01
CA LYS A 49 9.35 0.94 -1.28
C LYS A 49 8.49 0.58 -2.49
N ILE A 50 7.70 -0.50 -2.41
CA ILE A 50 6.80 -0.88 -3.49
C ILE A 50 5.68 0.14 -3.66
N PHE A 51 5.08 0.62 -2.57
CA PHE A 51 4.10 1.71 -2.67
C PHE A 51 4.72 2.99 -3.24
N GLU A 52 5.92 3.36 -2.83
CA GLU A 52 6.64 4.53 -3.38
C GLU A 52 6.88 4.38 -4.90
N ASP A 53 7.22 3.18 -5.37
CA ASP A 53 7.34 2.85 -6.79
C ASP A 53 5.99 3.02 -7.53
N LEU A 54 4.89 2.51 -6.96
CA LEU A 54 3.54 2.68 -7.52
C LEU A 54 3.08 4.15 -7.55
N ILE A 55 3.50 4.94 -6.57
CA ILE A 55 3.21 6.39 -6.50
C ILE A 55 4.00 7.14 -7.59
N ALA A 56 5.26 6.74 -7.82
CA ALA A 56 6.11 7.32 -8.86
C ALA A 56 5.70 6.89 -10.28
N HIS A 57 5.17 5.67 -10.41
CA HIS A 57 4.78 5.07 -11.68
C HIS A 57 3.30 4.62 -11.67
N PRO A 58 2.35 5.55 -11.61
CA PRO A 58 0.93 5.21 -11.62
C PRO A 58 0.53 4.57 -12.96
N THR A 59 -0.46 3.69 -12.92
CA THR A 59 -0.98 2.96 -14.07
C THR A 59 -2.50 3.08 -14.16
N LEU A 60 -3.11 2.52 -15.21
CA LEU A 60 -4.56 2.46 -15.33
C LEU A 60 -5.23 1.70 -14.17
N PHE A 61 -4.60 0.65 -13.66
CA PHE A 61 -5.18 -0.21 -12.62
C PHE A 61 -4.83 0.23 -11.20
N VAL A 62 -3.74 0.97 -11.03
CA VAL A 62 -3.32 1.51 -9.75
C VAL A 62 -2.94 2.97 -9.94
N SER A 63 -3.82 3.87 -9.49
CA SER A 63 -3.57 5.30 -9.54
C SER A 63 -2.61 5.73 -8.42
N LYS A 64 -2.03 6.94 -8.58
CA LYS A 64 -1.18 7.54 -7.55
C LYS A 64 -1.92 7.65 -6.22
N ASP A 65 -3.13 8.19 -6.24
CA ASP A 65 -3.96 8.36 -5.04
C ASP A 65 -4.26 7.02 -4.37
N GLN A 66 -4.57 5.98 -5.15
CA GLN A 66 -4.83 4.64 -4.63
C GLN A 66 -3.58 4.07 -3.94
N ALA A 67 -2.40 4.26 -4.53
CA ALA A 67 -1.14 3.83 -3.93
C ALA A 67 -0.82 4.62 -2.65
N GLN A 68 -1.08 5.94 -2.61
CA GLN A 68 -0.88 6.75 -1.40
C GLN A 68 -1.84 6.35 -0.27
N ILE A 69 -3.12 6.09 -0.58
CA ILE A 69 -4.10 5.59 0.40
C ILE A 69 -3.72 4.21 0.92
N GLY A 70 -3.29 3.31 0.03
CA GLY A 70 -2.81 1.98 0.40
C GLY A 70 -1.61 2.05 1.35
N LEU A 71 -0.62 2.90 1.03
CA LEU A 71 0.55 3.12 1.88
C LEU A 71 0.16 3.67 3.25
N ALA A 72 -0.68 4.71 3.29
CA ALA A 72 -1.14 5.28 4.55
C ALA A 72 -1.86 4.25 5.41
N ARG A 73 -2.76 3.45 4.82
CA ARG A 73 -3.48 2.39 5.51
C ARG A 73 -2.55 1.33 6.07
N ALA A 74 -1.53 0.92 5.31
CA ALA A 74 -0.56 -0.06 5.75
C ALA A 74 0.37 0.47 6.86
N LEU A 75 0.65 1.77 6.85
CA LEU A 75 1.47 2.43 7.87
C LEU A 75 0.70 2.75 9.15
N LEU A 76 -0.63 2.88 9.14
CA LEU A 76 -1.45 3.19 10.32
C LEU A 76 -1.04 2.42 11.60
N PRO A 77 -0.95 1.07 11.59
CA PRO A 77 -0.65 0.32 12.80
C PRO A 77 0.83 0.35 13.22
N VAL A 78 1.76 0.74 12.34
CA VAL A 78 3.20 0.60 12.58
C VAL A 78 3.95 1.93 12.64
N ARG A 79 3.49 2.93 11.89
CA ARG A 79 4.07 4.28 11.77
C ARG A 79 2.96 5.32 11.52
N PRO A 80 2.10 5.58 12.52
CA PRO A 80 0.96 6.49 12.38
C PRO A 80 1.37 7.92 12.00
N GLU A 81 2.53 8.39 12.45
CA GLU A 81 3.07 9.70 12.08
C GLU A 81 3.37 9.84 10.57
N GLU A 82 3.87 8.77 9.94
CA GLU A 82 4.10 8.75 8.49
C GLU A 82 2.77 8.68 7.73
N ALA A 83 1.82 7.84 8.20
CA ALA A 83 0.48 7.75 7.63
C ALA A 83 -0.22 9.12 7.67
N ARG A 84 -0.09 9.88 8.77
CA ARG A 84 -0.63 11.23 8.91
C ARG A 84 -0.15 12.16 7.80
N LYS A 85 1.17 12.23 7.59
CA LYS A 85 1.78 13.09 6.57
C LYS A 85 1.31 12.76 5.15
N ILE A 86 1.05 11.49 4.86
CA ILE A 86 0.53 11.06 3.56
C ILE A 86 -0.94 11.47 3.40
N LEU A 87 -1.74 11.35 4.45
CA LEU A 87 -3.17 11.62 4.43
C LEU A 87 -3.51 13.12 4.41
N GLU A 88 -2.67 13.97 5.03
CA GLU A 88 -2.87 15.44 5.07
C GLU A 88 -3.18 16.07 3.71
N PRO A 89 -2.34 15.90 2.66
CA PRO A 89 -2.63 16.46 1.35
C PRO A 89 -3.82 15.77 0.68
N LEU A 90 -4.05 14.48 0.94
CA LEU A 90 -5.14 13.71 0.33
C LEU A 90 -6.52 14.16 0.79
N LYS A 91 -6.65 14.70 2.01
CA LYS A 91 -7.91 15.29 2.50
C LYS A 91 -8.38 16.48 1.65
N ASN A 92 -7.47 17.15 0.96
CA ASN A 92 -7.77 18.30 0.10
C ASN A 92 -8.05 17.88 -1.36
N THR A 93 -7.98 16.59 -1.66
CA THR A 93 -8.42 16.07 -2.97
C THR A 93 -9.95 16.07 -3.06
N SER A 94 -10.51 15.63 -4.18
CA SER A 94 -11.96 15.56 -4.39
C SER A 94 -12.45 14.12 -4.52
N GLY A 95 -13.72 13.90 -4.17
CA GLY A 95 -14.39 12.61 -4.35
C GLY A 95 -13.98 11.55 -3.32
N ALA A 96 -14.01 10.28 -3.75
CA ALA A 96 -13.82 9.13 -2.87
C ALA A 96 -12.44 9.12 -2.16
N THR A 97 -11.38 9.58 -2.83
CA THR A 97 -10.03 9.67 -2.24
C THR A 97 -10.03 10.53 -0.97
N ALA A 98 -10.66 11.71 -1.03
CA ALA A 98 -10.73 12.62 0.10
C ALA A 98 -11.53 12.04 1.27
N GLN A 99 -12.65 11.35 0.97
CA GLN A 99 -13.47 10.70 1.99
C GLN A 99 -12.69 9.58 2.70
N ILE A 100 -11.98 8.74 1.95
CA ILE A 100 -11.14 7.68 2.53
C ILE A 100 -9.99 8.30 3.33
N ALA A 101 -9.37 9.36 2.82
CA ALA A 101 -8.28 10.04 3.51
C ALA A 101 -8.74 10.62 4.86
N LEU A 102 -9.92 11.25 4.90
CA LEU A 102 -10.52 11.77 6.12
C LEU A 102 -10.85 10.67 7.13
N GLN A 103 -11.39 9.54 6.65
CA GLN A 103 -11.66 8.38 7.50
C GLN A 103 -10.39 7.85 8.14
N LEU A 104 -9.37 7.53 7.33
CA LEU A 104 -8.09 7.01 7.84
C LEU A 104 -7.38 8.02 8.74
N TYR A 105 -7.52 9.32 8.46
CA TYR A 105 -6.95 10.37 9.31
C TYR A 105 -7.63 10.43 10.68
N SER A 106 -8.93 10.13 10.74
CA SER A 106 -9.71 10.12 11.99
C SER A 106 -9.41 8.89 12.85
N ASP A 107 -8.95 7.80 12.22
CA ASP A 107 -8.53 6.56 12.90
C ASP A 107 -7.10 6.66 13.49
N LEU A 108 -6.36 7.75 13.21
CA LEU A 108 -5.02 7.95 13.76
C LEU A 108 -5.07 8.23 15.27
N PRO A 109 -4.12 7.69 16.06
CA PRO A 109 -3.99 8.03 17.47
C PRO A 109 -3.68 9.54 17.62
N PRO A 110 -4.13 10.20 18.70
CA PRO A 110 -3.80 11.59 18.96
C PRO A 110 -2.28 11.79 19.08
N GLN A 111 -1.80 12.99 18.70
CA GLN A 111 -0.39 13.40 18.81
C GLN A 111 0.05 13.54 20.26
#